data_AF-A0A959AQY0-F1
#
_entry.id   AF-A0A959AQY0-F1
#
_cell.length_a   1.000
_cell.length_b   1.000
_cell.length_c   1.000
_cell.angle_alpha   90.00
_cell.angle_beta   90.00
_cell.angle_gamma   90.00
#
_symmetry.space_group_name_H-M   'P 1'
#
loop_
_entity.id
_entity.type
_entity.pdbx_description
1 polymer ?
#
loop_
_entity_poly.entity_id
_entity_poly.type
_entity_poly.pdbx_seq_one_letter_code
_entity_poly.pdbx_strand_id
1 'polypeptide(L)'
;VQFQVDAYNYNQWGLASGTVVQVSEDIVHDQEQPVFTVKCSLRESHLQLKNGYRGKLKKGMTLTARFSITRRSLYQLLYDKADKWLNPKLG
;
A
#
# COMPACT_ATOMS: atom_id res chain seq x y z
N VAL A 1 0.43 4.39 3.58
CA VAL A 1 0.86 3.56 2.44
C VAL A 1 2.07 2.77 2.89
N GLN A 2 2.15 1.49 2.52
CA GLN A 2 3.33 0.65 2.75
C GLN A 2 4.01 0.39 1.41
N PHE A 3 5.33 0.43 1.36
CA PHE A 3 6.12 0.32 0.14
C PHE A 3 7.09 -0.84 0.28
N GLN A 4 6.97 -1.81 -0.61
CA GLN A 4 7.94 -2.86 -0.82
C GLN A 4 8.90 -2.40 -1.90
N VAL A 5 10.18 -2.25 -1.56
CA VAL A 5 11.21 -1.81 -2.51
C VAL A 5 11.79 -3.04 -3.19
N ASP A 6 11.74 -3.11 -4.52
CA ASP A 6 12.02 -4.35 -5.26
C ASP A 6 13.48 -4.81 -5.09
N ALA A 7 14.40 -3.87 -4.90
CA ALA A 7 15.81 -4.15 -4.63
C ALA A 7 16.09 -4.77 -3.25
N TYR A 8 15.09 -4.81 -2.35
CA TYR A 8 15.23 -5.30 -0.98
C TYR A 8 14.22 -6.41 -0.66
N ASN A 9 14.71 -7.53 -0.14
CA ASN A 9 13.84 -8.61 0.32
C ASN A 9 13.02 -8.15 1.54
N TYR A 10 11.71 -7.98 1.37
CA TYR A 10 10.82 -7.45 2.40
C TYR A 10 10.81 -8.28 3.71
N ASN A 11 11.09 -9.59 3.65
CA ASN A 11 11.16 -10.44 4.85
C ASN A 11 12.35 -10.10 5.76
N GLN A 12 13.40 -9.52 5.19
CA GLN A 12 14.62 -9.16 5.92
C GLN A 12 14.68 -7.66 6.21
N TRP A 13 14.30 -6.85 5.22
CA TRP A 13 14.44 -5.39 5.24
C TRP A 13 13.18 -4.66 5.72
N GLY A 14 12.04 -5.35 5.76
CA GLY A 14 10.75 -4.75 6.06
C GLY A 14 10.17 -3.96 4.89
N LEU A 15 9.30 -3.01 5.22
CA LEU A 15 8.61 -2.12 4.28
C LEU A 15 8.93 -0.67 4.64
N ALA A 16 9.06 0.19 3.64
CA ALA A 16 9.04 1.63 3.87
C ALA A 16 7.59 2.10 4.00
N SER A 17 7.37 3.23 4.66
CA SER A 17 6.06 3.79 4.94
C SER A 17 5.93 5.20 4.36
N GLY A 18 4.70 5.65 4.22
CA GLY A 18 4.44 7.03 3.83
C GLY A 18 2.97 7.34 3.62
N THR A 19 2.70 8.52 3.09
CA THR A 19 1.34 9.05 2.94
C THR A 19 1.06 9.42 1.51
N VAL A 20 -0.21 9.31 1.11
CA VAL A 20 -0.67 9.89 -0.16
C VAL A 20 -0.66 11.41 0.01
N VAL A 21 0.00 12.09 -0.92
CA VAL A 21 0.07 13.55 -0.96
C VAL A 21 -0.92 14.10 -1.98
N GLN A 22 -1.05 13.41 -3.12
CA GLN A 22 -1.92 13.83 -4.20
C GLN A 22 -2.35 12.62 -5.03
N VAL A 23 -3.59 12.67 -5.53
CA VAL A 23 -4.09 11.83 -6.61
C VAL A 23 -4.34 12.76 -7.79
N SER A 24 -3.80 12.43 -8.96
CA SER A 24 -4.00 13.21 -10.17
C SER A 24 -5.47 13.16 -10.61
N GLU A 25 -6.01 14.28 -11.07
CA GLU A 25 -7.32 14.33 -11.73
C GLU A 25 -7.22 13.83 -13.18
N ASP A 26 -6.02 13.90 -13.76
CA ASP A 26 -5.74 13.39 -15.11
C ASP A 26 -5.58 11.87 -15.12
N ILE A 27 -6.20 11.24 -16.12
CA ILE A 27 -6.06 9.82 -16.44
C ILE A 27 -4.91 9.67 -17.44
N VAL A 28 -4.01 8.73 -17.17
CA VAL A 28 -2.97 8.30 -18.12
C VAL A 28 -3.31 6.90 -18.63
N HIS A 29 -2.89 6.60 -19.86
CA HIS A 29 -3.05 5.25 -20.42
C HIS A 29 -1.76 4.48 -20.19
N ASP A 30 -1.83 3.41 -19.40
CA ASP A 30 -0.76 2.44 -19.22
C ASP A 30 -1.23 1.10 -19.76
N GLN A 31 -0.52 0.55 -20.75
CA GLN A 31 -0.90 -0.70 -21.44
C GLN A 31 -2.38 -0.74 -21.86
N GLU A 32 -2.88 0.35 -22.45
CA GLU A 32 -4.29 0.55 -22.87
C GLU A 32 -5.32 0.58 -21.73
N GLN A 33 -4.88 0.57 -20.48
CA GLN A 33 -5.76 0.70 -19.32
C GLN A 33 -5.68 2.14 -18.76
N PRO A 34 -6.83 2.79 -18.52
CA PRO A 34 -6.86 4.09 -17.87
C PRO A 34 -6.46 3.95 -16.40
N VAL A 35 -5.43 4.67 -15.99
CA VAL A 35 -4.92 4.66 -14.60
C VAL A 35 -4.74 6.08 -14.06
N PHE A 36 -4.84 6.22 -12.74
CA PHE A 36 -4.58 7.47 -12.04
C PHE A 36 -3.17 7.48 -11.47
N THR A 37 -2.47 8.61 -11.63
CA THR A 37 -1.17 8.79 -10.99
C THR A 37 -1.35 9.22 -9.53
N VAL A 38 -0.71 8.51 -8.60
CA VAL A 38 -0.74 8.81 -7.17
C VAL A 38 0.65 9.23 -6.70
N LYS A 39 0.77 10.46 -6.19
CA LYS A 39 2.01 10.96 -5.58
C LYS A 39 1.98 10.69 -4.09
N CYS A 40 3.01 10.00 -3.60
CA CYS A 40 3.18 9.72 -2.19
C CYS A 40 4.43 10.39 -1.63
N SER A 41 4.41 10.71 -0.33
CA SER A 41 5.62 10.96 0.43
C SER A 41 6.20 9.64 0.92
N LEU A 42 7.52 9.55 1.00
CA LEU A 42 8.24 8.45 1.61
C LEU A 42 8.82 8.93 2.93
N ARG A 43 8.58 8.20 4.02
CA ARG A 43 8.99 8.63 5.37
C ARG A 43 10.45 8.29 5.65
N GLU A 44 10.91 7.15 5.16
CA GLU A 44 12.26 6.66 5.39
C GLU A 44 13.19 7.01 4.22
N SER A 45 14.44 7.34 4.53
CA SER A 45 15.51 7.50 3.52
C SER A 45 16.32 6.22 3.30
N HIS A 46 16.09 5.19 4.13
CA HIS A 46 16.79 3.92 4.10
C HIS A 46 15.96 2.83 4.79
N LEU A 47 16.20 1.58 4.43
CA LEU A 47 15.78 0.41 5.20
C LEU A 47 16.97 -0.12 6.00
N GLN A 48 16.68 -0.81 7.10
CA GLN A 48 17.71 -1.33 8.00
C GLN A 48 17.47 -2.81 8.30
N LEU A 49 18.50 -3.62 8.11
CA LEU A 49 18.50 -5.02 8.52
C LEU A 49 18.60 -5.14 10.04
N LYS A 50 18.19 -6.29 10.60
CA LYS A 50 18.30 -6.58 12.03
C LYS A 50 19.73 -6.45 12.59
N ASN A 51 20.74 -6.70 11.76
CA ASN A 51 22.16 -6.54 12.11
C ASN A 51 22.65 -5.08 12.04
N GLY A 52 21.77 -4.12 11.75
CA GLY A 52 22.08 -2.70 11.71
C GLY A 52 22.51 -2.16 10.35
N TYR A 53 22.76 -3.01 9.34
CA TYR A 53 23.17 -2.56 8.01
C TYR A 53 22.06 -1.76 7.31
N ARG A 54 22.41 -0.63 6.68
CA ARG A 54 21.46 0.33 6.09
C ARG A 54 21.54 0.35 4.56
N GLY A 55 20.41 0.12 3.92
CA GLY A 55 20.20 0.19 2.47
C GLY A 55 19.48 1.49 2.13
N LYS A 56 20.16 2.40 1.43
CA LYS A 56 19.59 3.73 1.10
C LYS A 56 18.53 3.62 0.01
N LEU A 57 17.40 4.29 0.22
CA LEU A 57 16.38 4.48 -0.81
C LEU A 57 16.83 5.61 -1.73
N LYS A 58 16.90 5.35 -3.04
CA LYS A 58 17.40 6.29 -4.04
C LYS A 58 16.38 6.53 -5.13
N LYS A 59 16.49 7.69 -5.78
CA LYS A 59 15.72 8.01 -6.99
C LYS A 59 15.98 6.94 -8.06
N GLY A 60 14.93 6.54 -8.77
CA GLY A 60 14.99 5.53 -9.82
C GLY A 60 14.75 4.09 -9.35
N MET A 61 14.62 3.86 -8.03
CA MET A 61 14.18 2.56 -7.52
C MET A 61 12.70 2.34 -7.82
N THR A 62 12.36 1.11 -8.18
CA THR A 62 10.98 0.65 -8.30
C THR A 62 10.49 0.08 -6.97
N LEU A 63 9.19 0.19 -6.75
CA LEU A 63 8.54 -0.28 -5.55
C LEU A 63 7.10 -0.70 -5.85
N THR A 64 6.59 -1.59 -5.02
CA THR A 64 5.17 -1.94 -4.97
C THR A 64 4.53 -1.21 -3.80
N ALA A 65 3.57 -0.31 -4.09
CA ALA A 65 2.82 0.43 -3.09
C ALA A 65 1.54 -0.31 -2.69
N ARG A 66 1.33 -0.50 -1.38
CA ARG A 66 0.14 -1.12 -0.80
C ARG A 66 -0.68 -0.04 -0.10
N PHE A 67 -1.79 0.33 -0.73
CA PHE A 67 -2.74 1.32 -0.20
C PHE A 67 -3.82 0.65 0.63
N SER A 68 -4.01 1.10 1.87
CA SER A 68 -5.16 0.70 2.68
C SER A 68 -6.34 1.61 2.34
N ILE A 69 -7.28 1.11 1.55
CA ILE A 69 -8.41 1.88 1.01
C ILE A 69 -9.51 2.09 2.07
N THR A 70 -9.74 1.11 2.95
CA THR A 70 -10.68 1.22 4.08
C THR A 70 -9.99 0.71 5.34
N ARG A 71 -10.13 1.43 6.46
CA ARG A 71 -9.95 0.83 7.79
C ARG A 71 -11.29 0.22 8.19
N ARG A 72 -11.63 -0.96 7.68
CA ARG A 72 -12.66 -1.73 8.37
C ARG A 72 -12.10 -2.09 9.73
N SER A 73 -12.75 -1.64 10.80
CA SER A 73 -12.49 -2.27 12.09
C SER A 73 -12.80 -3.77 11.93
N LEU A 74 -12.02 -4.65 12.58
CA LEU A 74 -12.32 -6.08 12.57
C LEU A 74 -13.79 -6.35 12.98
N TYR A 75 -14.33 -5.50 13.84
CA TYR A 75 -15.75 -5.44 14.22
C TYR A 75 -16.71 -5.22 13.05
N GLN A 76 -16.43 -4.32 12.10
CA GLN A 76 -17.27 -4.12 10.90
C GLN A 76 -17.26 -5.34 9.97
N LEU A 77 -16.17 -6.11 9.90
CA LEU A 77 -16.14 -7.37 9.15
C LEU A 77 -16.92 -8.50 9.85
N LEU A 78 -16.88 -8.54 11.19
CA LEU A 78 -17.65 -9.49 11.99
C LEU A 78 -19.14 -9.20 11.92
N TYR A 79 -19.54 -7.92 12.00
CA TYR A 79 -20.94 -7.50 11.92
C TYR A 79 -21.55 -7.83 10.55
N ASP A 80 -20.85 -7.51 9.45
CA ASP A 80 -21.28 -7.87 8.08
C ASP A 80 -21.47 -9.39 7.90
N LYS A 81 -20.68 -10.24 8.58
CA LYS A 81 -20.85 -11.69 8.54
C LYS A 81 -22.04 -12.15 9.37
N ALA A 82 -22.26 -11.57 10.55
CA ALA A 82 -23.39 -11.90 11.41
C ALA A 82 -24.72 -11.48 10.74
N ASP A 83 -24.80 -10.28 10.17
CA ASP A 83 -25.99 -9.79 9.47
C ASP A 83 -26.32 -10.64 8.23
N LYS A 84 -25.31 -11.05 7.44
CA LYS A 84 -25.52 -11.97 6.30
C LYS A 84 -26.03 -13.35 6.72
N TRP A 85 -25.68 -13.81 7.92
CA TRP A 85 -26.17 -15.07 8.45
C TRP A 85 -27.62 -14.95 8.96
N LEU A 86 -27.98 -13.79 9.49
CA LEU A 86 -29.32 -13.50 10.03
C LEU A 86 -30.34 -13.12 8.96
N ASN A 87 -29.93 -12.57 7.81
CA ASN A 87 -30.84 -12.21 6.70
C ASN A 87 -30.33 -12.68 5.33
N PRO A 88 -30.50 -13.97 4.98
CA PRO A 88 -30.05 -14.51 3.70
C PRO A 88 -30.95 -14.20 2.48
N LYS A 89 -32.00 -13.36 2.60
CA LYS A 89 -33.01 -13.14 1.52
C LYS A 89 -33.02 -11.74 0.88
N LEU A 90 -31.85 -11.14 0.66
CA LEU A 90 -31.71 -9.95 -0.20
C LEU A 90 -30.50 -10.10 -1.14
N GLY A 91 -30.40 -11.27 -1.77
CA GLY A 91 -29.52 -11.56 -2.91
C GLY A 91 -30.35 -12.04 -4.08
#